data_AF-A0A1G1CML7-F1
#
_entry.id   AF-A0A1G1CML7-F1
#
_cell.length_a   1.000
_cell.length_b   1.000
_cell.length_c   1.000
_cell.angle_alpha   90.00
_cell.angle_beta   90.00
_cell.angle_gamma   90.00
#
_symmetry.space_group_name_H-M   'P 1'
#
loop_
_entity.id
_entity.type
_entity.pdbx_description
1 polymer ?
#
loop_
_entity_poly.entity_id
_entity_poly.type
_entity_poly.pdbx_seq_one_letter_code
_entity_poly.pdbx_strand_id
1 'polypeptide(L)'
;MWSLVVLIYLWLWWPRPVAAQEPGVSCAGIQLQPAKAVYIPGEWVTINASGSGSITGINLWYKQALDDLTKTGPANNWVQINGGTYADGTISAPWQIPVNGEYVLTANLVQVDGWVCSGNPGFSCTGCERGTMAHWPEVPGGIDACQGCQLVVNVDSTTTFPGEKYDLKEYWNLAPGHAWTLAGINHYAPEPVVFTSRVSIDEVSNLCGNLVYPWRVTKDKEEGYWGPKYHNGNASGLQNQRHLISYFQEGEKWSENMMGILYHKGYQFPTHLANPLAEGGTFSPDFGLQTKHYSDDGVHNFENTYYAPYVWSARYAYNGWSLKKVDRFYPTGELIPEGKNCRVGYQPSPGHYWDLQIYDEEVETPAYSGPAVRLRFFEAGLPIAPIGQPGRWITREDWYLARGIGLVQLDKWGLTGKCDTDLTTKDDPACWEPGPLEPPIQLKLRNYYIGEPLVVSLWPRAVSQTGSYQLRARSQSSGQPYTGKLEVKVCISDQVCTPTNQFVWPDVHGQANWVQDGGIEVDLSGGYTVQPGLRQMVFRPVIERLDQPDITGEVSVTRTELPWSNEVSLRITQGEPVANDVNGDGVVDFRDIRQMVIEFDTNDNQLDLNGSGLVEIFDFNAVVQALY
;
A
#
# COMPACT_ATOMS: atom_id res chain seq x y z
N MET A 1 35.70 5.36 -58.92
CA MET A 1 35.13 6.58 -58.31
C MET A 1 33.99 6.30 -57.34
N TRP A 2 33.11 5.32 -57.60
CA TRP A 2 31.99 5.00 -56.70
C TRP A 2 32.39 4.37 -55.35
N SER A 3 33.51 3.66 -55.27
CA SER A 3 33.96 3.01 -54.03
C SER A 3 34.58 3.95 -52.99
N LEU A 4 35.02 5.16 -53.39
CA LEU A 4 35.61 6.13 -52.46
C LEU A 4 34.54 6.96 -51.73
N VAL A 5 33.40 7.21 -52.39
CA VAL A 5 32.27 7.98 -51.84
C VAL A 5 31.52 7.17 -50.78
N VAL A 6 31.38 5.86 -50.97
CA VAL A 6 30.72 4.96 -49.99
C VAL A 6 31.58 4.79 -48.72
N LEU A 7 32.91 4.78 -48.84
CA LEU A 7 33.81 4.70 -47.68
C LEU A 7 33.82 6.00 -46.85
N ILE A 8 33.73 7.18 -47.50
CA ILE A 8 33.61 8.47 -46.81
C ILE A 8 32.24 8.61 -46.12
N TYR A 9 31.16 8.13 -46.75
CA TYR A 9 29.84 8.12 -46.12
C TYR A 9 29.74 7.18 -44.92
N LEU A 10 30.36 5.99 -44.98
CA LEU A 10 30.43 5.07 -43.84
C LEU A 10 31.29 5.59 -42.69
N TRP A 11 32.32 6.41 -42.96
CA TRP A 11 33.18 7.00 -41.93
C TRP A 11 32.56 8.22 -41.24
N LEU A 12 31.69 8.95 -41.93
CA LEU A 12 30.99 10.13 -41.38
C LEU A 12 29.73 9.77 -40.57
N TRP A 13 29.23 8.53 -40.68
CA TRP A 13 27.97 8.07 -40.05
C TRP A 13 28.13 6.94 -39.05
N TRP A 14 29.35 6.47 -38.79
CA TRP A 14 29.60 5.75 -37.55
C TRP A 14 29.49 6.74 -36.39
N PRO A 15 28.67 6.47 -35.36
CA PRO A 15 28.76 7.23 -34.12
C PRO A 15 30.21 7.11 -33.69
N ARG A 16 30.95 8.22 -33.74
CA ARG A 16 32.24 8.26 -33.08
C ARG A 16 31.91 7.83 -31.65
N PRO A 17 32.54 6.77 -31.09
CA PRO A 17 32.55 6.67 -29.64
C PRO A 17 33.07 8.02 -29.19
N VAL A 18 32.23 8.77 -28.47
CA VAL A 18 32.73 9.88 -27.68
C VAL A 18 33.76 9.19 -26.82
N ALA A 19 35.04 9.39 -27.14
CA ALA A 19 36.11 8.89 -26.29
C ALA A 19 35.85 9.63 -24.99
N ALA A 20 35.27 8.91 -24.01
CA ALA A 20 35.15 9.41 -22.67
C ALA A 20 36.56 9.86 -22.30
N GLN A 21 36.76 11.16 -22.19
CA GLN A 21 37.96 11.68 -21.59
C GLN A 21 37.92 11.09 -20.18
N GLU A 22 38.72 10.06 -19.91
CA GLU A 22 38.79 9.50 -18.57
C GLU A 22 39.11 10.68 -17.65
N PRO A 23 38.18 11.08 -16.78
CA PRO A 23 38.40 12.26 -15.96
C PRO A 23 39.59 11.93 -15.07
N GLY A 24 40.67 12.71 -15.18
CA GLY A 24 41.87 12.55 -14.35
C GLY A 24 41.65 12.90 -12.87
N VAL A 25 40.38 13.01 -12.44
CA VAL A 25 39.95 13.38 -11.10
C VAL A 25 38.78 12.52 -10.65
N SER A 26 38.74 12.18 -9.36
CA SER A 26 37.64 11.41 -8.79
C SER A 26 37.34 11.86 -7.36
N CYS A 27 36.08 11.94 -7.00
CA CYS A 27 35.68 12.23 -5.63
C CYS A 27 35.71 10.94 -4.80
N ALA A 28 36.35 11.00 -3.63
CA ALA A 28 36.39 9.89 -2.68
C ALA A 28 35.15 9.85 -1.76
N GLY A 29 34.45 10.96 -1.60
CA GLY A 29 33.15 11.03 -0.91
C GLY A 29 32.91 12.34 -0.17
N ILE A 30 31.70 12.47 0.38
CA ILE A 30 31.27 13.58 1.24
C ILE A 30 30.84 12.98 2.59
N GLN A 31 31.29 13.60 3.68
CA GLN A 31 30.94 13.23 5.04
C GLN A 31 30.48 14.45 5.81
N LEU A 32 29.50 14.26 6.69
CA LEU A 32 29.02 15.26 7.62
C LEU A 32 29.47 14.91 9.04
N GLN A 33 29.88 15.92 9.80
CA GLN A 33 30.29 15.76 11.19
C GLN A 33 29.55 16.75 12.10
N PRO A 34 28.82 16.27 13.13
CA PRO A 34 28.57 14.86 13.44
C PRO A 34 27.71 14.16 12.38
N ALA A 35 28.00 12.89 12.09
CA ALA A 35 27.19 12.11 11.16
C ALA A 35 25.87 11.69 11.82
N LYS A 36 24.75 11.99 11.15
CA LYS A 36 23.39 11.63 11.58
C LYS A 36 22.59 11.11 10.39
N ALA A 37 21.59 10.28 10.67
CA ALA A 37 20.60 9.85 9.67
C ALA A 37 19.65 10.98 9.25
N VAL A 38 19.36 11.90 10.18
CA VAL A 38 18.48 13.06 9.99
C VAL A 38 19.03 14.23 10.80
N TYR A 39 18.98 15.42 10.23
CA TYR A 39 19.46 16.68 10.81
C TYR A 39 18.29 17.61 11.18
N ILE A 40 18.52 18.54 12.09
CA ILE A 40 17.53 19.51 12.58
C ILE A 40 17.81 20.87 11.91
N PRO A 41 16.78 21.62 11.48
CA PRO A 41 16.99 22.95 10.93
C PRO A 41 17.83 23.87 11.82
N GLY A 42 18.77 24.57 11.20
CA GLY A 42 19.63 25.54 11.88
C GLY A 42 20.80 24.95 12.64
N GLU A 43 20.91 23.62 12.78
CA GLU A 43 22.09 23.00 13.40
C GLU A 43 23.35 23.18 12.53
N TRP A 44 24.51 23.28 13.17
CA TRP A 44 25.79 23.41 12.46
C TRP A 44 26.48 22.06 12.34
N VAL A 45 26.89 21.75 11.11
CA VAL A 45 27.71 20.57 10.79
C VAL A 45 28.98 21.01 10.09
N THR A 46 30.00 20.14 10.12
CA THR A 46 31.18 20.28 9.27
C THR A 46 31.06 19.30 8.10
N ILE A 47 31.18 19.81 6.88
CA ILE A 47 31.25 19.01 5.66
C ILE A 47 32.72 18.74 5.36
N ASN A 48 33.06 17.47 5.22
CA ASN A 48 34.35 17.03 4.72
C ASN A 48 34.14 16.34 3.37
N ALA A 49 34.76 16.87 2.31
CA ALA A 49 34.79 16.22 1.00
C ALA A 49 36.22 16.09 0.51
N SER A 50 36.52 14.99 -0.16
CA SER A 50 37.86 14.72 -0.67
C SER A 50 37.82 14.22 -2.10
N GLY A 51 38.85 14.57 -2.86
CA GLY A 51 39.05 14.13 -4.23
C GLY A 51 40.51 13.80 -4.48
N SER A 52 40.74 13.00 -5.52
CA SER A 52 42.06 12.62 -6.01
C SER A 52 42.23 13.08 -7.46
N GLY A 53 43.49 13.19 -7.90
CA GLY A 53 43.86 13.65 -9.24
C GLY A 53 44.38 15.08 -9.26
N SER A 54 44.49 15.65 -10.46
CA SER A 54 44.96 17.03 -10.66
C SER A 54 43.86 18.07 -10.36
N ILE A 55 43.43 18.14 -9.10
CA ILE A 55 42.44 19.08 -8.60
C ILE A 55 43.09 20.32 -7.96
N THR A 56 42.57 21.50 -8.29
CA THR A 56 42.97 22.79 -7.73
C THR A 56 42.07 23.26 -6.61
N GLY A 57 40.89 22.65 -6.46
CA GLY A 57 39.95 22.95 -5.39
C GLY A 57 38.72 22.05 -5.42
N ILE A 58 37.91 22.15 -4.37
CA ILE A 58 36.61 21.50 -4.25
C ILE A 58 35.60 22.58 -3.87
N ASN A 59 34.51 22.69 -4.63
CA ASN A 59 33.39 23.57 -4.29
C ASN A 59 32.20 22.74 -3.82
N LEU A 60 31.60 23.14 -2.71
CA LEU A 60 30.45 22.44 -2.13
C LEU A 60 29.17 23.20 -2.48
N TRP A 61 28.16 22.47 -2.94
CA TRP A 61 26.88 23.02 -3.36
C TRP A 61 25.76 22.18 -2.78
N TYR A 62 24.67 22.83 -2.39
CA TYR A 62 23.46 22.12 -2.00
C TYR A 62 22.23 22.67 -2.70
N LYS A 63 21.23 21.82 -2.85
CA LYS A 63 19.93 22.16 -3.38
C LYS A 63 18.86 21.27 -2.80
N GLN A 64 17.66 21.80 -2.59
CA GLN A 64 16.53 20.99 -2.17
C GLN A 64 16.19 20.01 -3.30
N ALA A 65 16.02 18.73 -2.97
CA ALA A 65 15.81 17.66 -3.95
C ALA A 65 14.54 17.86 -4.81
N LEU A 66 13.59 18.66 -4.33
CA LEU A 66 12.35 19.04 -5.02
C LEU A 66 12.57 19.97 -6.22
N ASP A 67 13.69 20.70 -6.23
CA ASP A 67 13.97 21.67 -7.27
C ASP A 67 14.54 21.00 -8.53
N ASP A 68 14.51 21.73 -9.65
CA ASP A 68 15.13 21.26 -10.88
C ASP A 68 16.66 21.28 -10.80
N LEU A 69 17.22 20.11 -10.48
CA LEU A 69 18.66 19.88 -10.32
C LEU A 69 19.44 20.13 -11.62
N THR A 70 18.79 20.12 -12.78
CA THR A 70 19.42 20.32 -14.11
C THR A 70 19.58 21.77 -14.53
N LYS A 71 18.92 22.73 -13.85
CA LYS A 71 18.97 24.14 -14.26
C LYS A 71 20.29 24.80 -13.87
N THR A 72 21.08 25.16 -14.88
CA THR A 72 22.31 25.95 -14.77
C THR A 72 22.13 27.35 -15.37
N GLY A 73 22.41 28.42 -14.61
CA GLY A 73 22.35 29.80 -15.10
C GLY A 73 22.39 30.86 -13.99
N PRO A 74 22.65 32.15 -14.32
CA PRO A 74 23.02 33.22 -13.38
C PRO A 74 21.95 33.65 -12.35
N ALA A 75 20.74 33.09 -12.42
CA ALA A 75 19.71 33.18 -11.38
C ALA A 75 19.75 31.92 -10.51
N ASN A 76 20.92 31.66 -9.92
CA ASN A 76 21.35 30.39 -9.30
C ASN A 76 20.28 29.73 -8.43
N ASN A 77 19.88 28.53 -8.83
CA ASN A 77 19.03 27.65 -8.04
C ASN A 77 19.86 26.89 -6.98
N TRP A 78 21.05 26.42 -7.33
CA TRP A 78 21.97 25.78 -6.38
C TRP A 78 22.65 26.81 -5.47
N VAL A 79 22.79 26.47 -4.18
CA VAL A 79 23.40 27.35 -3.18
C VAL A 79 24.81 26.87 -2.89
N GLN A 80 25.79 27.75 -3.10
CA GLN A 80 27.17 27.46 -2.74
C GLN A 80 27.35 27.52 -1.23
N ILE A 81 28.00 26.51 -0.66
CA ILE A 81 28.41 26.51 0.73
C ILE A 81 29.74 27.26 0.79
N ASN A 82 29.68 28.46 1.36
CA ASN A 82 30.83 29.35 1.48
C ASN A 82 31.55 29.15 2.81
N GLY A 83 32.85 29.42 2.80
CA GLY A 83 33.71 29.23 3.96
C GLY A 83 34.15 27.77 4.06
N GLY A 84 35.45 27.56 4.10
CA GLY A 84 36.06 26.24 4.18
C GLY A 84 37.55 26.32 3.92
N THR A 85 38.29 25.35 4.43
CA THR A 85 39.74 25.24 4.20
C THR A 85 39.98 24.09 3.25
N TYR A 86 40.56 24.39 2.08
CA TYR A 86 41.03 23.39 1.14
C TYR A 86 42.52 23.13 1.39
N ALA A 87 42.86 21.87 1.62
CA ALA A 87 44.24 21.40 1.78
C ALA A 87 44.35 19.96 1.29
N ASP A 88 45.39 19.66 0.51
CA ASP A 88 45.77 18.31 0.09
C ASP A 88 44.61 17.49 -0.51
N GLY A 89 43.85 18.10 -1.43
CA GLY A 89 42.74 17.42 -2.10
C GLY A 89 41.50 17.22 -1.23
N THR A 90 41.44 17.85 -0.05
CA THR A 90 40.31 17.77 0.87
C THR A 90 39.80 19.17 1.19
N ILE A 91 38.48 19.33 1.29
CA ILE A 91 37.83 20.54 1.82
C ILE A 91 37.07 20.22 3.10
N SER A 92 37.22 21.10 4.09
CA SER A 92 36.44 21.12 5.33
C SER A 92 35.71 22.46 5.43
N ALA A 93 34.36 22.44 5.44
CA ALA A 93 33.52 23.63 5.44
C ALA A 93 32.42 23.56 6.51
N PRO A 94 32.18 24.63 7.29
CA PRO A 94 30.99 24.68 8.14
C PRO A 94 29.75 24.89 7.29
N TRP A 95 28.66 24.21 7.65
CA TRP A 95 27.37 24.36 7.00
C TRP A 95 26.27 24.41 8.05
N GLN A 96 25.40 25.40 7.93
CA GLN A 96 24.18 25.46 8.71
C GLN A 96 23.09 24.72 7.96
N ILE A 97 22.53 23.69 8.60
CA ILE A 97 21.47 22.87 8.04
C ILE A 97 20.25 23.76 7.70
N PRO A 98 19.70 23.68 6.48
CA PRO A 98 18.55 24.50 6.04
C PRO A 98 17.24 24.20 6.78
N VAL A 99 16.12 24.72 6.27
CA VAL A 99 14.77 24.38 6.76
C VAL A 99 14.40 22.91 6.48
N ASN A 100 13.26 22.43 6.98
CA ASN A 100 12.79 21.07 6.73
C ASN A 100 12.73 20.74 5.23
N GLY A 101 13.22 19.55 4.89
CA GLY A 101 13.24 19.06 3.53
C GLY A 101 14.37 18.08 3.29
N GLU A 102 14.45 17.62 2.05
CA GLU A 102 15.54 16.79 1.58
C GLU A 102 16.45 17.60 0.68
N TYR A 103 17.76 17.47 0.89
CA TYR A 103 18.77 18.24 0.18
C TYR A 103 19.79 17.31 -0.46
N VAL A 104 20.15 17.61 -1.71
CA VAL A 104 21.29 17.02 -2.38
C VAL A 104 22.49 17.94 -2.15
N LEU A 105 23.52 17.40 -1.49
CA LEU A 105 24.82 18.02 -1.31
C LEU A 105 25.78 17.40 -2.33
N THR A 106 26.52 18.24 -3.06
CA THR A 106 27.45 17.80 -4.10
C THR A 106 28.83 18.44 -3.89
N ALA A 107 29.86 17.69 -4.27
CA ALA A 107 31.23 18.21 -4.32
C ALA A 107 31.67 18.31 -5.77
N ASN A 108 32.09 19.52 -6.15
CA ASN A 108 32.53 19.85 -7.49
C ASN A 108 34.05 19.97 -7.48
N LEU A 109 34.71 19.00 -8.13
CA LEU A 109 36.16 18.94 -8.21
C LEU A 109 36.65 19.84 -9.34
N VAL A 110 37.37 20.92 -9.00
CA VAL A 110 37.92 21.87 -9.97
C VAL A 110 39.27 21.35 -10.44
N GLN A 111 39.42 21.17 -11.75
CA GLN A 111 40.64 20.68 -12.38
C GLN A 111 41.61 21.83 -12.69
N VAL A 112 42.87 21.49 -12.98
CA VAL A 112 43.92 22.46 -13.36
C VAL A 112 43.64 23.22 -14.67
N ASP A 113 42.84 22.65 -15.57
CA ASP A 113 42.49 23.19 -16.88
C ASP A 113 41.16 23.97 -16.88
N GLY A 114 40.56 24.18 -15.70
CA GLY A 114 39.32 24.93 -15.53
C GLY A 114 38.04 24.11 -15.77
N TRP A 115 38.16 22.81 -16.08
CA TRP A 115 37.02 21.89 -16.05
C TRP A 115 36.63 21.55 -14.61
N VAL A 116 35.38 21.16 -14.44
CA VAL A 116 34.81 20.75 -13.16
C VAL A 116 34.16 19.40 -13.31
N CYS A 117 34.55 18.44 -12.48
CA CYS A 117 33.75 17.23 -12.30
C CYS A 117 32.71 17.48 -11.21
N SER A 118 31.46 17.65 -11.62
CA SER A 118 30.33 18.01 -10.76
C SER A 118 29.61 16.76 -10.26
N GLY A 119 29.47 16.59 -8.95
CA GLY A 119 28.69 15.49 -8.36
C GLY A 119 27.18 15.63 -8.47
N ASN A 120 26.65 16.34 -9.47
CA ASN A 120 25.23 16.63 -9.61
C ASN A 120 24.48 15.42 -10.20
N PRO A 121 23.55 14.79 -9.45
CA PRO A 121 22.80 13.64 -9.94
C PRO A 121 21.65 14.00 -10.89
N GLY A 122 21.46 15.28 -11.23
CA GLY A 122 20.34 15.73 -12.06
C GLY A 122 20.38 15.25 -13.52
N PHE A 123 21.54 14.84 -14.03
CA PHE A 123 21.76 14.51 -15.44
C PHE A 123 21.77 13.01 -15.70
N SER A 124 21.13 12.58 -16.79
CA SER A 124 20.88 11.15 -17.10
C SER A 124 21.71 10.59 -18.26
N CYS A 125 22.90 11.13 -18.53
CA CYS A 125 23.81 10.56 -19.52
C CYS A 125 24.47 9.26 -19.02
N THR A 126 24.90 8.38 -19.93
CA THR A 126 25.58 7.11 -19.56
C THR A 126 26.88 7.38 -18.79
N GLY A 127 27.01 6.85 -17.57
CA GLY A 127 28.17 7.09 -16.70
C GLY A 127 28.06 8.33 -15.81
N CYS A 128 26.96 9.10 -15.93
CA CYS A 128 26.77 10.35 -15.22
C CYS A 128 26.19 10.19 -13.80
N GLU A 129 25.94 8.95 -13.36
CA GLU A 129 25.38 8.65 -12.04
C GLU A 129 26.26 9.08 -10.86
N ARG A 130 27.55 9.25 -11.12
CA ARG A 130 28.51 9.80 -10.18
C ARG A 130 28.80 11.27 -10.44
N GLY A 131 28.41 11.84 -11.58
CA GLY A 131 28.63 13.24 -11.88
C GLY A 131 28.82 13.54 -13.35
N THR A 132 28.89 14.83 -13.65
CA THR A 132 29.04 15.35 -15.01
C THR A 132 30.16 16.36 -15.13
N MET A 133 30.79 16.40 -16.29
CA MET A 133 31.79 17.41 -16.65
C MET A 133 31.13 18.74 -17.01
N ALA A 134 31.53 19.82 -16.33
CA ALA A 134 31.14 21.19 -16.61
C ALA A 134 32.36 22.07 -16.88
N HIS A 135 32.18 23.13 -17.66
CA HIS A 135 33.15 24.23 -17.69
C HIS A 135 32.80 25.25 -16.62
N TRP A 136 33.78 25.65 -15.81
CA TRP A 136 33.58 26.76 -14.88
C TRP A 136 33.32 28.08 -15.65
N PRO A 137 32.37 28.95 -15.22
CA PRO A 137 31.56 28.90 -14.00
C PRO A 137 30.17 28.25 -14.16
N GLU A 138 29.90 27.55 -15.27
CA GLU A 138 28.61 26.91 -15.55
C GLU A 138 28.45 25.60 -14.74
N VAL A 139 28.40 25.75 -13.42
CA VAL A 139 28.20 24.67 -12.45
C VAL A 139 26.90 24.87 -11.67
N PRO A 140 26.22 23.79 -11.27
CA PRO A 140 26.51 22.39 -11.56
C PRO A 140 25.82 21.90 -12.86
N GLY A 141 26.59 21.61 -13.91
CA GLY A 141 26.08 21.15 -15.22
C GLY A 141 26.99 20.14 -15.91
N GLY A 142 26.53 19.49 -16.99
CA GLY A 142 27.43 18.80 -17.91
C GLY A 142 26.78 17.91 -18.97
N ILE A 143 27.57 17.56 -19.99
CA ILE A 143 27.20 16.68 -21.11
C ILE A 143 27.92 15.33 -21.09
N ASP A 144 29.07 15.24 -20.40
CA ASP A 144 29.92 14.05 -20.33
C ASP A 144 30.00 13.52 -18.88
N ALA A 145 30.16 12.21 -18.74
CA ALA A 145 30.30 11.53 -17.45
C ALA A 145 31.59 11.89 -16.71
N CYS A 146 31.52 11.96 -15.38
CA CYS A 146 32.71 12.06 -14.52
C CYS A 146 32.54 11.36 -13.17
N GLN A 147 33.64 11.15 -12.43
CA GLN A 147 33.63 10.52 -11.10
C GLN A 147 33.45 11.54 -9.98
N GLY A 148 32.28 12.19 -9.92
CA GLY A 148 31.92 13.07 -8.81
C GLY A 148 31.38 12.30 -7.60
N CYS A 149 30.81 13.03 -6.64
CA CYS A 149 30.12 12.43 -5.49
C CYS A 149 29.02 13.36 -4.98
N GLN A 150 27.99 12.73 -4.40
CA GLN A 150 26.85 13.38 -3.79
C GLN A 150 26.51 12.74 -2.45
N LEU A 151 25.82 13.49 -1.61
CA LEU A 151 25.23 13.03 -0.36
C LEU A 151 23.81 13.59 -0.25
N VAL A 152 22.84 12.71 0.02
CA VAL A 152 21.47 13.13 0.35
C VAL A 152 21.41 13.41 1.85
N VAL A 153 20.85 14.56 2.21
CA VAL A 153 20.73 15.06 3.58
C VAL A 153 19.26 15.27 3.90
N ASN A 154 18.76 14.53 4.88
CA ASN A 154 17.40 14.68 5.39
C ASN A 154 17.39 15.68 6.53
N VAL A 155 16.51 16.68 6.43
CA VAL A 155 16.34 17.72 7.44
C VAL A 155 14.92 17.67 7.97
N ASP A 156 14.81 17.40 9.26
CA ASP A 156 13.54 17.25 9.95
C ASP A 156 13.61 17.77 11.40
N SER A 157 12.90 18.87 11.65
CA SER A 157 12.71 19.45 12.98
C SER A 157 11.98 18.54 13.98
N THR A 158 11.38 17.45 13.50
CA THR A 158 10.60 16.50 14.33
C THR A 158 11.51 15.60 15.17
N THR A 159 12.78 15.45 14.80
CA THR A 159 13.75 14.59 15.49
C THR A 159 14.13 15.04 16.90
N THR A 160 13.90 16.32 17.22
CA THR A 160 14.09 16.90 18.56
C THR A 160 12.90 16.82 19.50
N PHE A 161 11.74 16.30 19.07
CA PHE A 161 10.56 16.32 19.92
C PHE A 161 10.62 15.25 21.02
N PRO A 162 10.52 15.65 22.32
CA PRO A 162 10.45 14.75 23.46
C PRO A 162 9.01 14.26 23.76
N GLY A 163 8.08 14.41 22.82
CA GLY A 163 6.67 14.01 22.97
C GLY A 163 6.42 12.53 22.67
N GLU A 164 5.17 12.09 22.88
CA GLU A 164 4.69 10.75 22.54
C GLU A 164 4.82 10.53 21.03
N LYS A 165 5.55 9.49 20.64
CA LYS A 165 5.80 9.13 19.24
C LYS A 165 4.95 7.93 18.87
N TYR A 166 4.23 7.99 17.75
CA TYR A 166 3.60 6.82 17.15
C TYR A 166 4.66 6.00 16.41
N ASP A 167 4.66 4.69 16.58
CA ASP A 167 5.22 3.77 15.57
C ASP A 167 4.07 3.39 14.64
N LEU A 168 3.95 4.08 13.49
CA LEU A 168 2.88 3.86 12.52
C LEU A 168 2.88 2.44 11.95
N LYS A 169 3.95 1.66 12.12
CA LYS A 169 3.92 0.21 11.84
C LYS A 169 2.78 -0.48 12.60
N GLU A 170 2.58 -0.15 13.87
CA GLU A 170 1.54 -0.73 14.72
C GLU A 170 0.11 -0.28 14.34
N TYR A 171 0.00 0.84 13.62
CA TYR A 171 -1.27 1.41 13.17
C TYR A 171 -1.68 0.91 11.80
N TRP A 172 -0.71 0.73 10.89
CA TRP A 172 -0.96 0.19 9.55
C TRP A 172 -1.29 -1.31 9.57
N ASN A 173 -0.66 -2.08 10.46
CA ASN A 173 -0.95 -3.50 10.71
C ASN A 173 -1.06 -4.38 9.44
N LEU A 174 -0.09 -4.27 8.53
CA LEU A 174 -0.14 -4.88 7.19
C LEU A 174 0.39 -6.33 7.13
N ALA A 175 0.09 -7.15 8.13
CA ALA A 175 0.48 -8.56 8.08
C ALA A 175 -0.38 -9.33 7.05
N PRO A 176 0.19 -10.31 6.31
CA PRO A 176 -0.54 -11.11 5.34
C PRO A 176 -1.79 -11.77 5.93
N GLY A 177 -2.88 -11.73 5.18
CA GLY A 177 -4.17 -12.28 5.59
C GLY A 177 -5.05 -11.32 6.40
N HIS A 178 -4.52 -10.18 6.86
CA HIS A 178 -5.34 -9.14 7.48
C HIS A 178 -6.31 -8.53 6.47
N ALA A 179 -7.51 -8.18 6.93
CA ALA A 179 -8.54 -7.59 6.09
C ALA A 179 -9.47 -6.65 6.85
N TRP A 180 -9.99 -5.65 6.15
CA TRP A 180 -10.92 -4.65 6.63
C TRP A 180 -12.05 -4.49 5.63
N THR A 181 -13.30 -4.55 6.10
CA THR A 181 -14.49 -4.27 5.28
C THR A 181 -15.07 -2.95 5.73
N LEU A 182 -15.17 -2.01 4.81
CA LEU A 182 -15.63 -0.65 5.05
C LEU A 182 -16.98 -0.45 4.34
N ALA A 183 -17.97 0.03 5.09
CA ALA A 183 -19.23 0.50 4.51
C ALA A 183 -19.10 1.99 4.21
N GLY A 184 -19.49 2.41 3.01
CA GLY A 184 -19.35 3.79 2.58
C GLY A 184 -20.55 4.36 1.86
N ILE A 185 -20.54 5.68 1.70
CA ILE A 185 -21.52 6.45 0.95
C ILE A 185 -20.80 7.40 -0.01
N ASN A 186 -21.27 7.49 -1.24
CA ASN A 186 -20.74 8.37 -2.27
C ASN A 186 -21.78 9.43 -2.66
N HIS A 187 -21.52 10.68 -2.28
CA HIS A 187 -22.37 11.85 -2.57
C HIS A 187 -22.01 12.59 -3.87
N TYR A 188 -21.00 12.13 -4.63
CA TYR A 188 -20.74 12.67 -5.97
C TYR A 188 -21.71 12.15 -7.03
N ALA A 189 -22.34 11.01 -6.78
CA ALA A 189 -23.38 10.49 -7.64
C ALA A 189 -24.62 11.40 -7.64
N PRO A 190 -25.46 11.39 -8.70
CA PRO A 190 -26.69 12.18 -8.75
C PRO A 190 -27.62 11.96 -7.56
N GLU A 191 -27.63 10.73 -7.03
CA GLU A 191 -28.25 10.34 -5.77
C GLU A 191 -27.20 9.61 -4.93
N PRO A 192 -27.14 9.81 -3.59
CA PRO A 192 -26.14 9.16 -2.75
C PRO A 192 -26.18 7.63 -2.86
N VAL A 193 -25.03 7.01 -3.16
CA VAL A 193 -24.92 5.55 -3.32
C VAL A 193 -24.17 4.95 -2.13
N VAL A 194 -24.82 4.02 -1.43
CA VAL A 194 -24.16 3.18 -0.41
C VAL A 194 -23.41 2.05 -1.09
N PHE A 195 -22.18 1.79 -0.66
CA PHE A 195 -21.30 0.76 -1.20
C PHE A 195 -20.48 0.10 -0.09
N THR A 196 -19.80 -0.98 -0.42
CA THR A 196 -18.84 -1.69 0.42
C THR A 196 -17.51 -1.79 -0.31
N SER A 197 -16.44 -1.41 0.37
CA SER A 197 -15.07 -1.66 -0.09
C SER A 197 -14.38 -2.60 0.89
N ARG A 198 -13.62 -3.56 0.36
CA ARG A 198 -12.82 -4.49 1.14
C ARG A 198 -11.36 -4.27 0.83
N VAL A 199 -10.58 -4.22 1.89
CA VAL A 199 -9.15 -4.04 1.88
C VAL A 199 -8.53 -5.30 2.46
N SER A 200 -7.54 -5.91 1.80
CA SER A 200 -6.83 -7.07 2.35
C SER A 200 -5.36 -7.10 1.99
N ILE A 201 -4.57 -7.76 2.84
CA ILE A 201 -3.15 -8.02 2.60
C ILE A 201 -3.00 -9.42 2.01
N ASP A 202 -2.51 -9.49 0.78
CA ASP A 202 -2.18 -10.76 0.12
C ASP A 202 -0.89 -11.34 0.72
N GLU A 203 -0.51 -12.53 0.26
CA GLU A 203 0.79 -13.13 0.58
C GLU A 203 1.95 -12.22 0.12
N VAL A 204 3.04 -12.17 0.91
CA VAL A 204 4.22 -11.35 0.58
C VAL A 204 4.82 -11.81 -0.75
N SER A 205 5.14 -10.84 -1.60
CA SER A 205 5.80 -11.07 -2.88
C SER A 205 7.22 -10.52 -2.86
N ASN A 206 8.10 -11.12 -3.66
CA ASN A 206 9.35 -10.50 -4.11
C ASN A 206 9.12 -9.96 -5.52
N LEU A 207 9.44 -8.70 -5.75
CA LEU A 207 9.40 -8.06 -7.05
C LEU A 207 10.75 -7.42 -7.36
N CYS A 208 11.39 -7.89 -8.42
CA CYS A 208 12.70 -7.42 -8.87
C CYS A 208 13.74 -7.37 -7.73
N GLY A 209 13.75 -8.36 -6.83
CA GLY A 209 14.71 -8.48 -5.72
C GLY A 209 14.28 -7.82 -4.40
N ASN A 210 13.15 -7.08 -4.37
CA ASN A 210 12.66 -6.38 -3.18
C ASN A 210 11.41 -7.06 -2.63
N LEU A 211 11.28 -7.16 -1.30
CA LEU A 211 10.06 -7.68 -0.70
C LEU A 211 8.97 -6.60 -0.77
N VAL A 212 7.74 -7.00 -1.10
CA VAL A 212 6.59 -6.10 -1.16
C VAL A 212 5.37 -6.75 -0.51
N TYR A 213 4.59 -5.93 0.18
CA TYR A 213 3.35 -6.29 0.86
C TYR A 213 2.20 -5.86 -0.04
N PRO A 214 1.52 -6.81 -0.71
CA PRO A 214 0.45 -6.43 -1.62
C PRO A 214 -0.82 -6.11 -0.85
N TRP A 215 -1.33 -4.90 -1.08
CA TRP A 215 -2.56 -4.39 -0.50
C TRP A 215 -3.64 -4.31 -1.56
N ARG A 216 -4.62 -5.21 -1.46
CA ARG A 216 -5.71 -5.37 -2.41
C ARG A 216 -6.93 -4.59 -1.96
N VAL A 217 -7.55 -3.88 -2.90
CA VAL A 217 -8.79 -3.14 -2.72
C VAL A 217 -9.82 -3.66 -3.72
N THR A 218 -10.91 -4.24 -3.21
CA THR A 218 -12.09 -4.64 -3.98
C THR A 218 -13.33 -3.88 -3.50
N LYS A 219 -14.39 -3.91 -4.29
CA LYS A 219 -15.65 -3.21 -3.99
C LYS A 219 -16.85 -3.98 -4.51
N ASP A 220 -18.04 -3.65 -4.02
CA ASP A 220 -19.31 -4.23 -4.48
C ASP A 220 -19.96 -3.42 -5.62
N LYS A 221 -19.58 -2.15 -5.80
CA LYS A 221 -20.15 -1.20 -6.78
C LYS A 221 -19.08 -0.30 -7.40
N GLU A 222 -19.37 0.21 -8.60
CA GLU A 222 -18.48 1.14 -9.34
C GLU A 222 -18.22 2.45 -8.58
N GLU A 223 -19.18 2.89 -7.78
CA GLU A 223 -19.13 4.07 -6.92
C GLU A 223 -18.23 3.88 -5.69
N GLY A 224 -17.77 2.66 -5.42
CA GLY A 224 -16.93 2.34 -4.28
C GLY A 224 -15.44 2.67 -4.49
N TYR A 225 -14.71 2.67 -3.39
CA TYR A 225 -13.27 2.89 -3.33
C TYR A 225 -12.50 1.62 -3.75
N TRP A 226 -11.37 1.67 -4.46
CA TRP A 226 -10.61 2.83 -4.98
C TRP A 226 -11.16 3.33 -6.34
N GLY A 227 -10.87 4.58 -6.68
CA GLY A 227 -11.25 5.17 -7.98
C GLY A 227 -12.76 5.19 -8.21
N PRO A 228 -13.56 5.77 -7.30
CA PRO A 228 -15.01 5.71 -7.37
C PRO A 228 -15.55 6.47 -8.59
N LYS A 229 -16.62 5.95 -9.18
CA LYS A 229 -17.40 6.67 -10.18
C LYS A 229 -17.87 8.03 -9.64
N TYR A 230 -17.93 9.02 -10.52
CA TYR A 230 -18.27 10.43 -10.28
C TYR A 230 -17.22 11.29 -9.56
N HIS A 231 -16.28 10.70 -8.83
CA HIS A 231 -15.20 11.47 -8.17
C HIS A 231 -14.24 12.04 -9.21
N ASN A 232 -13.92 13.35 -9.10
CA ASN A 232 -13.02 14.08 -10.01
C ASN A 232 -13.34 13.86 -11.51
N GLY A 233 -14.62 13.67 -11.87
CA GLY A 233 -15.05 13.45 -13.25
C GLY A 233 -14.81 12.03 -13.78
N ASN A 234 -14.46 11.05 -12.93
CA ASN A 234 -14.34 9.66 -13.33
C ASN A 234 -15.70 9.07 -13.74
N ALA A 235 -15.90 8.81 -15.03
CA ALA A 235 -17.17 8.30 -15.53
C ALA A 235 -17.39 6.78 -15.36
N SER A 236 -16.32 6.01 -15.10
CA SER A 236 -16.39 4.54 -15.15
C SER A 236 -16.50 3.89 -13.78
N GLY A 237 -15.59 4.20 -12.84
CA GLY A 237 -15.49 3.48 -11.57
C GLY A 237 -15.07 2.00 -11.70
N LEU A 238 -14.63 1.55 -12.87
CA LEU A 238 -14.44 0.12 -13.20
C LEU A 238 -13.10 -0.48 -12.76
N GLN A 239 -12.53 0.03 -11.66
CA GLN A 239 -11.18 -0.32 -11.22
C GLN A 239 -11.19 -0.90 -9.80
N ASN A 240 -10.68 -2.11 -9.66
CA ASN A 240 -10.10 -2.64 -8.42
C ASN A 240 -8.58 -2.42 -8.47
N GLN A 241 -7.93 -2.41 -7.30
CA GLN A 241 -6.51 -2.08 -7.20
C GLN A 241 -5.75 -3.09 -6.34
N ARG A 242 -4.47 -3.30 -6.67
CA ARG A 242 -3.51 -3.99 -5.82
C ARG A 242 -2.23 -3.17 -5.75
N HIS A 243 -1.98 -2.57 -4.59
CA HIS A 243 -0.80 -1.76 -4.34
C HIS A 243 0.33 -2.63 -3.80
N LEU A 244 1.52 -2.54 -4.38
CA LEU A 244 2.72 -3.22 -3.92
C LEU A 244 3.53 -2.26 -3.08
N ILE A 245 3.48 -2.46 -1.77
CA ILE A 245 3.99 -1.52 -0.77
C ILE A 245 5.31 -2.05 -0.23
N SER A 246 6.33 -1.18 -0.09
CA SER A 246 7.42 -1.48 0.86
C SER A 246 7.09 -0.89 2.22
N TYR A 247 7.25 -1.71 3.24
CA TYR A 247 6.67 -1.51 4.57
C TYR A 247 7.71 -1.76 5.65
N PHE A 248 8.37 -0.68 6.10
CA PHE A 248 9.24 -0.68 7.29
C PHE A 248 10.24 -1.84 7.34
N GLN A 249 10.90 -2.11 6.22
CA GLN A 249 11.80 -3.25 6.04
C GLN A 249 13.22 -2.87 6.43
N GLU A 250 13.86 -3.71 7.23
CA GLU A 250 15.27 -3.55 7.60
C GLU A 250 16.18 -3.90 6.41
N GLY A 251 17.25 -3.12 6.21
CA GLY A 251 18.21 -3.32 5.12
C GLY A 251 17.89 -2.55 3.84
N GLU A 252 16.66 -2.04 3.68
CA GLU A 252 16.28 -1.11 2.62
C GLU A 252 16.29 0.32 3.19
N LYS A 253 17.38 1.07 3.00
CA LYS A 253 17.59 2.41 3.60
C LYS A 253 16.39 3.37 3.53
N TRP A 254 15.62 3.33 2.44
CA TRP A 254 14.44 4.17 2.28
C TRP A 254 13.24 3.64 3.10
N SER A 255 12.97 2.32 3.03
CA SER A 255 11.76 1.75 3.62
C SER A 255 11.92 1.50 5.11
N GLU A 256 13.14 1.51 5.66
CA GLU A 256 13.39 1.43 7.10
C GLU A 256 12.59 2.48 7.90
N ASN A 257 12.44 3.69 7.34
CA ASN A 257 11.81 4.83 8.00
C ASN A 257 10.58 5.37 7.27
N MET A 258 10.25 4.85 6.09
CA MET A 258 9.13 5.30 5.27
C MET A 258 8.34 4.12 4.68
N MET A 259 7.06 4.35 4.44
CA MET A 259 6.16 3.43 3.75
C MET A 259 5.66 4.10 2.48
N GLY A 260 5.47 3.32 1.42
CA GLY A 260 4.94 3.85 0.16
C GLY A 260 4.75 2.80 -0.92
N ILE A 261 4.03 3.18 -1.96
CA ILE A 261 3.69 2.32 -3.08
C ILE A 261 4.81 2.36 -4.12
N LEU A 262 5.38 1.19 -4.38
CA LEU A 262 6.38 1.00 -5.41
C LEU A 262 5.76 0.66 -6.77
N TYR A 263 4.59 0.05 -6.78
CA TYR A 263 3.81 -0.28 -7.97
C TYR A 263 2.34 -0.44 -7.63
N HIS A 264 1.41 -0.15 -8.54
CA HIS A 264 0.04 -0.63 -8.38
C HIS A 264 -0.48 -1.28 -9.66
N LYS A 265 -1.36 -2.26 -9.47
CA LYS A 265 -2.04 -2.98 -10.54
C LYS A 265 -3.52 -2.62 -10.53
N GLY A 266 -4.02 -2.19 -11.67
CA GLY A 266 -5.45 -2.10 -11.92
C GLY A 266 -6.03 -3.44 -12.36
N TYR A 267 -7.21 -3.77 -11.84
CA TYR A 267 -8.02 -4.89 -12.28
C TYR A 267 -9.39 -4.38 -12.70
N GLN A 268 -9.94 -4.97 -13.74
CA GLN A 268 -11.26 -4.62 -14.21
C GLN A 268 -12.31 -5.10 -13.22
N PHE A 269 -13.09 -4.16 -12.69
CA PHE A 269 -14.19 -4.45 -11.77
C PHE A 269 -15.17 -5.46 -12.41
N PRO A 270 -15.50 -6.56 -11.71
CA PRO A 270 -16.27 -7.65 -12.29
C PRO A 270 -17.78 -7.37 -12.23
N THR A 271 -18.27 -6.51 -13.12
CA THR A 271 -19.67 -6.03 -13.19
C THR A 271 -20.74 -7.12 -13.35
N HIS A 272 -20.35 -8.33 -13.75
CA HIS A 272 -21.26 -9.44 -14.02
C HIS A 272 -21.45 -10.39 -12.83
N LEU A 273 -20.66 -10.25 -11.76
CA LEU A 273 -20.74 -11.13 -10.60
C LEU A 273 -21.85 -10.69 -9.64
N ALA A 274 -22.51 -11.66 -9.02
CA ALA A 274 -23.48 -11.40 -7.96
C ALA A 274 -22.82 -10.80 -6.71
N ASN A 275 -21.56 -11.13 -6.46
CA ASN A 275 -20.76 -10.56 -5.37
C ASN A 275 -19.39 -10.07 -5.89
N PRO A 276 -19.32 -8.87 -6.48
CA PRO A 276 -18.06 -8.32 -7.01
C PRO A 276 -16.97 -8.13 -5.94
N LEU A 277 -17.36 -8.03 -4.67
CA LEU A 277 -16.42 -7.83 -3.54
C LEU A 277 -15.47 -9.03 -3.35
N ALA A 278 -15.90 -10.23 -3.74
CA ALA A 278 -15.17 -11.48 -3.55
C ALA A 278 -13.99 -11.69 -4.51
N GLU A 279 -13.90 -10.88 -5.57
CA GLU A 279 -12.94 -11.05 -6.64
C GLU A 279 -12.18 -9.78 -6.99
N GLY A 280 -10.90 -9.93 -7.33
CA GLY A 280 -10.09 -8.83 -7.86
C GLY A 280 -10.54 -8.39 -9.26
N GLY A 281 -11.06 -9.33 -10.06
CA GLY A 281 -11.34 -9.13 -11.48
C GLY A 281 -10.11 -9.45 -12.35
N THR A 282 -10.25 -9.22 -13.66
CA THR A 282 -9.17 -9.50 -14.63
C THR A 282 -8.12 -8.39 -14.59
N PHE A 283 -6.84 -8.74 -14.57
CA PHE A 283 -5.76 -7.76 -14.65
C PHE A 283 -5.91 -6.88 -15.89
N SER A 284 -5.83 -5.56 -15.70
CA SER A 284 -5.92 -4.58 -16.77
C SER A 284 -4.60 -3.80 -16.87
N PRO A 285 -3.74 -4.10 -17.85
CA PRO A 285 -2.43 -3.46 -17.97
C PRO A 285 -2.52 -1.95 -18.22
N ASP A 286 -3.64 -1.48 -18.80
CA ASP A 286 -3.90 -0.06 -19.08
C ASP A 286 -4.07 0.80 -17.80
N PHE A 287 -4.34 0.16 -16.66
CA PHE A 287 -4.55 0.82 -15.37
C PHE A 287 -3.47 0.50 -14.33
N GLY A 288 -2.33 -0.04 -14.76
CA GLY A 288 -1.16 -0.21 -13.91
C GLY A 288 -0.26 1.03 -13.96
N LEU A 289 -0.05 1.70 -12.82
CA LEU A 289 0.97 2.74 -12.71
C LEU A 289 2.26 2.13 -12.17
N GLN A 290 3.31 2.23 -12.97
CA GLN A 290 4.67 2.15 -12.43
C GLN A 290 5.05 3.49 -11.83
N THR A 291 5.02 3.55 -10.50
CA THR A 291 5.57 4.70 -9.76
C THR A 291 7.10 4.63 -9.67
N LYS A 292 7.75 3.60 -10.24
CA LYS A 292 9.18 3.33 -10.09
C LYS A 292 9.79 2.46 -11.19
N HIS A 293 11.06 2.72 -11.52
CA HIS A 293 11.98 1.78 -12.19
C HIS A 293 12.60 0.81 -11.17
N TYR A 294 12.38 -0.49 -11.33
CA TYR A 294 12.97 -1.50 -10.45
C TYR A 294 14.34 -2.02 -10.92
N SER A 295 14.80 -1.70 -12.13
CA SER A 295 16.14 -2.11 -12.57
C SER A 295 17.16 -1.04 -12.24
N ASP A 296 18.19 -1.52 -11.58
CA ASP A 296 19.54 -1.04 -11.76
C ASP A 296 19.91 -1.18 -13.25
N ASP A 297 19.73 -0.12 -14.06
CA ASP A 297 19.99 -0.16 -15.52
C ASP A 297 21.49 0.00 -15.85
N GLY A 298 22.35 -0.16 -14.84
CA GLY A 298 23.79 0.06 -14.90
C GLY A 298 24.19 1.54 -14.77
N VAL A 299 23.24 2.47 -14.86
CA VAL A 299 23.42 3.91 -14.66
C VAL A 299 22.63 4.36 -13.43
N HIS A 300 21.39 3.90 -13.23
CA HIS A 300 20.54 4.31 -12.10
C HIS A 300 20.33 3.11 -11.18
N ASN A 301 20.77 3.17 -9.91
CA ASN A 301 20.50 2.11 -8.94
C ASN A 301 19.48 2.54 -7.89
N PHE A 302 18.60 1.65 -7.46
CA PHE A 302 17.56 1.99 -6.48
C PHE A 302 18.12 2.60 -5.18
N GLU A 303 19.21 2.04 -4.66
CA GLU A 303 19.85 2.52 -3.42
C GLU A 303 20.54 3.88 -3.56
N ASN A 304 20.91 4.27 -4.78
CA ASN A 304 21.73 5.46 -5.07
C ASN A 304 20.94 6.58 -5.73
N THR A 305 19.83 6.23 -6.38
CA THR A 305 18.94 7.12 -7.09
C THR A 305 17.69 7.27 -6.25
N TYR A 306 17.82 7.99 -5.14
CA TYR A 306 16.70 8.28 -4.26
C TYR A 306 15.70 9.18 -4.98
N TYR A 307 14.68 8.57 -5.56
CA TYR A 307 13.45 9.23 -5.94
C TYR A 307 12.35 8.60 -5.10
N ALA A 308 11.91 9.35 -4.09
CA ALA A 308 10.95 8.83 -3.13
C ALA A 308 9.70 8.31 -3.89
N PRO A 309 9.26 7.08 -3.64
CA PRO A 309 8.07 6.50 -4.25
C PRO A 309 6.80 7.27 -3.83
N TYR A 310 5.63 6.75 -4.16
CA TYR A 310 4.36 7.30 -3.67
C TYR A 310 4.27 7.09 -2.15
N VAL A 311 4.74 8.07 -1.37
CA VAL A 311 4.95 7.96 0.09
C VAL A 311 3.61 8.04 0.81
N TRP A 312 3.34 7.06 1.67
CA TRP A 312 2.14 7.00 2.49
C TRP A 312 2.38 7.33 3.95
N SER A 313 3.58 7.11 4.48
CA SER A 313 3.81 7.32 5.90
C SER A 313 5.28 7.33 6.26
N ALA A 314 5.63 8.08 7.32
CA ALA A 314 6.85 7.81 8.06
C ALA A 314 6.62 6.66 9.04
N ARG A 315 7.68 5.99 9.52
CA ARG A 315 7.55 5.00 10.58
C ARG A 315 7.20 5.67 11.91
N TYR A 316 7.96 6.71 12.25
CA TYR A 316 7.78 7.44 13.50
C TYR A 316 7.22 8.83 13.24
N ALA A 317 6.15 9.18 13.94
CA ALA A 317 5.49 10.47 13.82
C ALA A 317 4.89 10.90 15.17
N TYR A 318 4.28 12.08 15.21
CA TYR A 318 3.55 12.62 16.36
C TYR A 318 2.40 13.53 15.89
N ASN A 319 1.51 13.92 16.79
CA ASN A 319 0.39 14.82 16.47
C ASN A 319 0.86 16.20 15.97
N GLY A 320 0.45 16.58 14.76
CA GLY A 320 0.87 17.78 14.06
C GLY A 320 2.12 17.58 13.18
N TRP A 321 2.65 16.36 13.06
CA TRP A 321 3.73 16.06 12.12
C TRP A 321 3.25 16.27 10.67
N SER A 322 4.13 16.78 9.80
CA SER A 322 3.81 17.02 8.39
C SER A 322 4.99 16.77 7.45
N LEU A 323 4.71 16.21 6.27
CA LEU A 323 5.65 16.04 5.17
C LEU A 323 5.04 16.59 3.88
N LYS A 324 5.72 17.56 3.27
CA LYS A 324 5.37 18.11 1.96
C LYS A 324 6.41 17.71 0.94
N LYS A 325 5.96 17.24 -0.22
CA LYS A 325 6.81 16.72 -1.28
C LYS A 325 6.27 17.14 -2.63
N VAL A 326 7.19 17.38 -3.55
CA VAL A 326 6.92 17.43 -4.99
C VAL A 326 7.66 16.28 -5.66
N ASP A 327 6.96 15.25 -6.11
CA ASP A 327 7.58 14.21 -6.91
C ASP A 327 7.47 14.50 -8.41
N ARG A 328 8.34 13.88 -9.20
CA ARG A 328 8.23 13.89 -10.65
C ARG A 328 7.67 12.53 -11.04
N PHE A 329 6.54 12.54 -11.73
CA PHE A 329 6.00 11.31 -12.28
C PHE A 329 6.87 10.81 -13.43
N TYR A 330 6.94 9.49 -13.55
CA TYR A 330 7.49 8.78 -14.70
C TYR A 330 6.35 8.40 -15.64
N PRO A 331 6.01 9.23 -16.64
CA PRO A 331 5.13 8.80 -17.71
C PRO A 331 5.77 7.61 -18.42
N THR A 332 5.15 6.45 -18.28
CA THR A 332 5.28 5.41 -19.29
C THR A 332 4.44 5.87 -20.47
N GLY A 333 4.99 6.74 -21.32
CA GLY A 333 4.37 7.16 -22.58
C GLY A 333 4.15 6.00 -23.55
N GLU A 334 4.66 4.82 -23.22
CA GLU A 334 4.45 3.56 -23.91
C GLU A 334 3.81 2.56 -22.94
N LEU A 335 2.82 1.79 -23.42
CA LEU A 335 2.34 0.58 -22.74
C LEU A 335 3.57 -0.24 -22.36
N ILE A 336 3.73 -0.55 -21.06
CA ILE A 336 4.87 -1.31 -20.60
C ILE A 336 4.77 -2.68 -21.26
N PRO A 337 5.70 -3.04 -22.18
CA PRO A 337 5.58 -4.31 -22.88
C PRO A 337 5.64 -5.43 -21.84
N GLU A 338 4.74 -6.39 -21.98
CA GLU A 338 4.73 -7.61 -21.18
C GLU A 338 6.16 -8.18 -21.11
N GLY A 339 6.67 -8.43 -19.90
CA GLY A 339 8.07 -8.86 -19.71
C GLY A 339 9.09 -7.79 -19.33
N LYS A 340 8.78 -6.49 -19.41
CA LYS A 340 9.77 -5.41 -19.19
C LYS A 340 9.51 -4.55 -17.95
N ASN A 341 8.71 -5.02 -17.00
CA ASN A 341 8.32 -4.23 -15.83
C ASN A 341 9.49 -3.83 -14.92
N CYS A 342 10.60 -4.58 -14.92
CA CYS A 342 11.78 -4.16 -14.20
C CYS A 342 12.65 -3.17 -14.99
N ARG A 343 12.47 -2.95 -16.32
CA ARG A 343 13.33 -2.10 -17.15
C ARG A 343 12.49 -1.16 -18.02
N VAL A 344 12.20 0.04 -17.53
CA VAL A 344 11.50 1.05 -18.33
C VAL A 344 12.50 2.19 -18.65
N GLY A 345 12.23 3.00 -19.66
CA GLY A 345 13.03 4.20 -19.93
C GLY A 345 12.68 5.35 -18.96
N TYR A 346 13.68 6.06 -18.46
CA TYR A 346 13.51 7.24 -17.61
C TYR A 346 13.05 8.44 -18.45
N GLN A 347 11.83 8.92 -18.22
CA GLN A 347 11.34 10.20 -18.74
C GLN A 347 10.63 10.93 -17.61
N PRO A 348 11.19 12.00 -17.04
CA PRO A 348 10.51 12.77 -15.99
C PRO A 348 9.43 13.68 -16.61
N SER A 349 8.24 13.72 -15.98
CA SER A 349 7.14 14.64 -16.32
C SER A 349 6.99 15.75 -15.27
N PRO A 350 6.30 16.87 -15.58
CA PRO A 350 6.02 17.92 -14.61
C PRO A 350 5.39 17.38 -13.32
N GLY A 351 5.75 18.03 -12.20
CA GLY A 351 5.62 17.46 -10.87
C GLY A 351 4.21 17.23 -10.33
N HIS A 352 4.21 16.53 -9.21
CA HIS A 352 3.10 16.06 -8.40
C HIS A 352 3.30 16.54 -6.98
N TYR A 353 2.33 17.23 -6.40
CA TYR A 353 2.39 17.71 -5.03
C TYR A 353 1.71 16.71 -4.08
N TRP A 354 2.39 16.44 -2.98
CA TRP A 354 1.93 15.62 -1.87
C TRP A 354 2.11 16.36 -0.55
N ASP A 355 1.11 16.33 0.32
CA ASP A 355 1.16 16.85 1.68
C ASP A 355 0.50 15.83 2.60
N LEU A 356 1.31 15.26 3.49
CA LEU A 356 0.89 14.33 4.51
C LEU A 356 0.94 15.03 5.86
N GLN A 357 -0.17 15.04 6.60
CA GLN A 357 -0.25 15.57 7.96
C GLN A 357 -0.84 14.53 8.89
N ILE A 358 -0.42 14.54 10.15
CA ILE A 358 -0.81 13.54 11.15
C ILE A 358 -1.47 14.22 12.33
N TYR A 359 -2.63 13.71 12.76
CA TYR A 359 -3.40 14.25 13.87
C TYR A 359 -3.95 13.14 14.77
N ASP A 360 -4.16 13.45 16.05
CA ASP A 360 -4.99 12.63 16.94
C ASP A 360 -6.46 12.91 16.67
N GLU A 361 -7.27 11.85 16.60
CA GLU A 361 -8.72 11.95 16.51
C GLU A 361 -9.39 10.84 17.33
N GLU A 362 -10.64 11.07 17.71
CA GLU A 362 -11.54 10.03 18.20
C GLU A 362 -12.49 9.64 17.06
N VAL A 363 -12.61 8.34 16.81
CA VAL A 363 -13.40 7.83 15.68
C VAL A 363 -14.48 6.89 16.19
N GLU A 364 -15.67 7.00 15.61
CA GLU A 364 -16.78 6.10 15.85
C GLU A 364 -17.27 5.47 14.55
N THR A 365 -17.14 4.14 14.50
CA THR A 365 -17.52 3.26 13.39
C THR A 365 -18.30 2.07 13.96
N PRO A 366 -19.06 1.33 13.13
CA PRO A 366 -19.77 0.14 13.60
C PRO A 366 -18.90 -0.92 14.31
N ALA A 367 -17.63 -1.08 13.92
CA ALA A 367 -16.74 -2.09 14.49
C ALA A 367 -15.68 -1.55 15.47
N TYR A 368 -15.56 -0.22 15.61
CA TYR A 368 -14.54 0.42 16.43
C TYR A 368 -15.00 1.78 16.94
N SER A 369 -14.79 2.04 18.23
CA SER A 369 -14.94 3.35 18.85
C SER A 369 -13.74 3.61 19.75
N GLY A 370 -13.02 4.71 19.53
CA GLY A 370 -11.87 5.09 20.33
C GLY A 370 -10.81 5.90 19.56
N PRO A 371 -9.61 6.04 20.15
CA PRO A 371 -8.56 6.89 19.60
C PRO A 371 -8.00 6.33 18.31
N ALA A 372 -7.73 7.19 17.33
CA ALA A 372 -7.11 6.86 16.07
C ALA A 372 -6.12 7.94 15.65
N VAL A 373 -5.14 7.56 14.84
CA VAL A 373 -4.26 8.51 14.17
C VAL A 373 -4.84 8.81 12.80
N ARG A 374 -5.12 10.07 12.52
CA ARG A 374 -5.59 10.56 11.22
C ARG A 374 -4.41 10.99 10.36
N LEU A 375 -4.23 10.32 9.23
CA LEU A 375 -3.29 10.66 8.18
C LEU A 375 -4.06 11.42 7.10
N ARG A 376 -3.86 12.74 7.04
CA ARG A 376 -4.40 13.60 6.00
C ARG A 376 -3.44 13.58 4.82
N PHE A 377 -3.87 12.97 3.72
CA PHE A 377 -3.22 13.01 2.42
C PHE A 377 -3.86 14.09 1.56
N PHE A 378 -3.06 15.01 1.05
CA PHE A 378 -3.46 15.96 0.03
C PHE A 378 -2.55 15.80 -1.18
N GLU A 379 -3.17 15.58 -2.33
CA GLU A 379 -2.50 15.14 -3.54
C GLU A 379 -2.99 15.97 -4.74
N ALA A 380 -2.07 16.53 -5.52
CA ALA A 380 -2.40 17.44 -6.62
C ALA A 380 -1.36 17.41 -7.74
N GLY A 381 -1.76 17.59 -8.99
CA GLY A 381 -0.80 17.86 -10.06
C GLY A 381 -0.26 19.31 -10.02
N LEU A 382 0.99 19.55 -10.42
CA LEU A 382 1.60 20.90 -10.43
C LEU A 382 1.71 21.59 -11.80
N PRO A 383 1.37 22.88 -11.95
CA PRO A 383 0.96 23.77 -10.86
C PRO A 383 -0.46 23.46 -10.36
N ILE A 384 -0.72 23.71 -9.08
CA ILE A 384 -2.07 23.72 -8.54
C ILE A 384 -2.85 24.79 -9.33
N ALA A 385 -3.91 24.37 -10.00
CA ALA A 385 -4.60 25.22 -10.97
C ALA A 385 -5.40 26.33 -10.25
N PRO A 386 -5.39 27.59 -10.73
CA PRO A 386 -6.24 28.63 -10.19
C PRO A 386 -7.73 28.26 -10.24
N ILE A 387 -8.52 28.78 -9.30
CA ILE A 387 -9.97 28.54 -9.23
C ILE A 387 -10.65 28.84 -10.58
N GLY A 388 -11.48 27.91 -11.04
CA GLY A 388 -12.26 28.07 -12.27
C GLY A 388 -11.51 27.81 -13.57
N GLN A 389 -10.21 27.48 -13.53
CA GLN A 389 -9.49 26.99 -14.71
C GLN A 389 -9.42 25.45 -14.72
N PRO A 390 -9.71 24.79 -15.85
CA PRO A 390 -9.40 23.37 -16.01
C PRO A 390 -7.87 23.24 -15.99
N GLY A 391 -7.31 22.54 -15.00
CA GLY A 391 -5.86 22.59 -14.87
C GLY A 391 -5.15 21.39 -14.28
N ARG A 392 -5.71 20.64 -13.31
CA ARG A 392 -5.18 19.35 -12.83
C ARG A 392 -6.15 18.73 -11.82
N TRP A 393 -6.05 17.42 -11.63
CA TRP A 393 -6.76 16.71 -10.58
C TRP A 393 -6.21 17.10 -9.21
N ILE A 394 -7.09 17.21 -8.22
CA ILE A 394 -6.77 17.49 -6.81
C ILE A 394 -7.65 16.58 -5.95
N THR A 395 -7.05 15.89 -5.00
CA THR A 395 -7.75 15.01 -4.07
C THR A 395 -7.22 15.20 -2.65
N ARG A 396 -8.11 15.05 -1.68
CA ARG A 396 -7.75 14.87 -0.27
C ARG A 396 -8.32 13.53 0.19
N GLU A 397 -7.53 12.80 0.96
CA GLU A 397 -7.97 11.61 1.67
C GLU A 397 -7.52 11.68 3.12
N ASP A 398 -8.42 11.50 4.07
CA ASP A 398 -8.07 11.39 5.49
C ASP A 398 -8.26 9.93 5.90
N TRP A 399 -7.17 9.26 6.25
CA TRP A 399 -7.16 7.85 6.65
C TRP A 399 -6.99 7.76 8.15
N TYR A 400 -7.91 7.08 8.81
CA TYR A 400 -7.91 6.96 10.26
C TYR A 400 -7.47 5.56 10.62
N LEU A 401 -6.38 5.45 11.37
CA LEU A 401 -5.78 4.18 11.75
C LEU A 401 -5.90 3.98 13.26
N ALA A 402 -6.42 2.82 13.69
CA ALA A 402 -6.43 2.42 15.08
C ALA A 402 -5.28 1.45 15.36
N ARG A 403 -4.59 1.65 16.48
CA ARG A 403 -3.44 0.85 16.89
C ARG A 403 -3.83 -0.63 17.03
N GLY A 404 -3.07 -1.52 16.40
CA GLY A 404 -3.32 -2.97 16.43
C GLY A 404 -4.52 -3.45 15.59
N ILE A 405 -5.29 -2.53 15.00
CA ILE A 405 -6.43 -2.87 14.13
C ILE A 405 -6.08 -2.56 12.68
N GLY A 406 -5.70 -1.32 12.33
CA GLY A 406 -5.55 -0.90 10.94
C GLY A 406 -6.47 0.26 10.59
N LEU A 407 -6.87 0.32 9.31
CA LEU A 407 -7.78 1.33 8.76
C LEU A 407 -9.19 1.20 9.34
N VAL A 408 -9.65 2.22 10.07
CA VAL A 408 -10.99 2.26 10.69
C VAL A 408 -11.96 3.22 10.00
N GLN A 409 -11.45 4.26 9.35
CA GLN A 409 -12.25 5.20 8.56
C GLN A 409 -11.42 5.75 7.40
N LEU A 410 -12.08 6.09 6.30
CA LEU A 410 -11.50 6.81 5.18
C LEU A 410 -12.48 7.88 4.69
N ASP A 411 -12.03 9.13 4.67
CA ASP A 411 -12.78 10.26 4.15
C ASP A 411 -12.11 10.75 2.87
N LYS A 412 -12.88 11.08 1.83
CA LYS A 412 -12.34 11.45 0.52
C LYS A 412 -13.06 12.64 -0.10
N TRP A 413 -12.28 13.58 -0.63
CA TRP A 413 -12.72 14.76 -1.37
C TRP A 413 -12.10 14.81 -2.76
N GLY A 414 -12.88 15.25 -3.74
CA GLY A 414 -12.44 15.75 -5.03
C GLY A 414 -12.47 17.27 -5.02
N LEU A 415 -11.30 17.88 -5.23
CA LEU A 415 -11.07 19.31 -5.03
C LEU A 415 -10.60 20.02 -6.31
N THR A 416 -10.78 19.36 -7.45
CA THR A 416 -10.39 19.89 -8.76
C THR A 416 -11.08 21.24 -9.02
N GLY A 417 -10.28 22.29 -9.21
CA GLY A 417 -10.77 23.65 -9.43
C GLY A 417 -11.24 24.40 -8.17
N LYS A 418 -10.97 23.87 -6.97
CA LYS A 418 -11.40 24.45 -5.68
C LYS A 418 -10.28 24.96 -4.78
N CYS A 419 -9.04 24.54 -5.00
CA CYS A 419 -7.88 24.94 -4.19
C CYS A 419 -6.95 25.83 -5.00
N ASP A 420 -6.53 26.95 -4.42
CA ASP A 420 -5.46 27.82 -4.92
C ASP A 420 -4.30 27.86 -3.91
N THR A 421 -3.09 28.12 -4.41
CA THR A 421 -1.92 28.43 -3.56
C THR A 421 -1.81 29.91 -3.21
N ASP A 422 -2.49 30.78 -3.97
CA ASP A 422 -2.56 32.21 -3.69
C ASP A 422 -3.78 32.48 -2.80
N LEU A 423 -3.54 32.63 -1.49
CA LEU A 423 -4.52 32.77 -0.38
C LEU A 423 -5.49 33.98 -0.50
N THR A 424 -5.57 34.61 -1.67
CA THR A 424 -6.39 35.78 -1.95
C THR A 424 -7.83 35.44 -2.35
N THR A 425 -8.14 34.16 -2.56
CA THR A 425 -9.49 33.65 -2.85
C THR A 425 -10.00 32.71 -1.75
N LYS A 426 -11.33 32.54 -1.65
CA LYS A 426 -11.94 31.62 -0.68
C LYS A 426 -11.74 30.18 -1.15
N ASP A 427 -10.63 29.57 -0.75
CA ASP A 427 -10.44 28.12 -0.91
C ASP A 427 -11.55 27.35 -0.20
N ASP A 428 -11.90 26.18 -0.74
CA ASP A 428 -12.73 25.20 -0.03
C ASP A 428 -12.01 24.81 1.27
N PRO A 429 -12.69 24.77 2.44
CA PRO A 429 -12.09 24.37 3.71
C PRO A 429 -11.28 23.06 3.61
N ALA A 430 -11.72 22.12 2.79
CA ALA A 430 -11.04 20.85 2.58
C ALA A 430 -9.62 21.00 2.02
N CYS A 431 -9.30 22.10 1.33
CA CYS A 431 -7.99 22.36 0.75
C CYS A 431 -6.91 22.48 1.82
N TRP A 432 -7.15 23.21 2.90
CA TRP A 432 -6.08 23.59 3.84
C TRP A 432 -6.43 23.42 5.30
N GLU A 433 -7.72 23.36 5.67
CA GLU A 433 -8.09 23.22 7.06
C GLU A 433 -7.65 21.87 7.62
N PRO A 434 -6.94 21.88 8.78
CA PRO A 434 -6.41 20.67 9.36
C PRO A 434 -7.49 19.81 10.01
N GLY A 435 -8.62 20.38 10.46
CA GLY A 435 -9.65 19.66 11.21
C GLY A 435 -10.43 18.61 10.41
N PRO A 436 -11.22 17.77 11.11
CA PRO A 436 -12.18 16.89 10.46
C PRO A 436 -13.28 17.73 9.81
N LEU A 437 -13.63 17.37 8.57
CA LEU A 437 -14.66 18.03 7.77
C LEU A 437 -15.63 16.95 7.29
N GLU A 438 -16.84 17.34 6.89
CA GLU A 438 -17.79 16.41 6.28
C GLU A 438 -17.32 16.05 4.85
N PRO A 439 -17.02 14.77 4.57
CA PRO A 439 -16.55 14.38 3.26
C PRO A 439 -17.70 13.99 2.32
N PRO A 440 -17.58 14.26 1.01
CA PRO A 440 -18.52 13.74 0.02
C PRO A 440 -18.46 12.22 -0.16
N ILE A 441 -17.33 11.58 0.20
CA ILE A 441 -17.23 10.14 0.31
C ILE A 441 -16.69 9.79 1.69
N GLN A 442 -17.44 9.02 2.47
CA GLN A 442 -17.02 8.49 3.76
C GLN A 442 -17.11 6.97 3.74
N LEU A 443 -16.11 6.32 4.32
CA LEU A 443 -16.07 4.89 4.56
C LEU A 443 -15.81 4.64 6.04
N LYS A 444 -16.64 3.83 6.69
CA LYS A 444 -16.50 3.46 8.11
C LYS A 444 -16.33 1.95 8.26
N LEU A 445 -15.47 1.54 9.19
CA LEU A 445 -15.20 0.13 9.44
C LEU A 445 -16.44 -0.62 9.93
N ARG A 446 -16.80 -1.65 9.17
CA ARG A 446 -17.94 -2.52 9.45
C ARG A 446 -17.50 -3.82 10.11
N ASN A 447 -16.37 -4.39 9.70
CA ASN A 447 -15.71 -5.52 10.34
C ASN A 447 -14.24 -5.62 9.90
N TYR A 448 -13.46 -6.38 10.65
CA TYR A 448 -12.05 -6.61 10.37
C TYR A 448 -11.60 -8.01 10.82
N TYR A 449 -10.47 -8.45 10.27
CA TYR A 449 -9.77 -9.66 10.65
C TYR A 449 -8.27 -9.39 10.73
N ILE A 450 -7.66 -9.70 11.88
CA ILE A 450 -6.26 -9.39 12.21
C ILE A 450 -5.47 -10.66 12.59
N GLY A 451 -5.68 -11.76 11.86
CA GLY A 451 -4.82 -12.95 11.93
C GLY A 451 -5.08 -13.91 13.10
N GLU A 452 -6.15 -13.72 13.86
CA GLU A 452 -6.50 -14.59 15.00
C GLU A 452 -7.28 -15.86 14.59
N PRO A 453 -7.38 -16.90 15.44
CA PRO A 453 -8.22 -18.05 15.14
C PRO A 453 -9.68 -17.66 14.96
N LEU A 454 -10.40 -18.38 14.09
CA LEU A 454 -11.85 -18.23 13.94
C LEU A 454 -12.60 -19.15 14.91
N VAL A 455 -13.76 -18.71 15.36
CA VAL A 455 -14.81 -19.55 15.94
C VAL A 455 -15.86 -19.78 14.87
N VAL A 456 -16.06 -21.05 14.50
CA VAL A 456 -16.99 -21.48 13.45
C VAL A 456 -18.13 -22.30 14.07
N SER A 457 -19.34 -22.10 13.56
CA SER A 457 -20.52 -22.91 13.88
C SER A 457 -21.33 -23.23 12.62
N LEU A 458 -22.06 -24.34 12.67
CA LEU A 458 -22.90 -24.83 11.57
C LEU A 458 -24.33 -25.02 12.06
N TRP A 459 -25.32 -24.68 11.23
CA TRP A 459 -26.73 -24.87 11.54
C TRP A 459 -27.61 -25.10 10.30
N PRO A 460 -28.44 -26.15 10.26
CA PRO A 460 -28.49 -27.26 11.21
C PRO A 460 -27.23 -28.14 11.09
N ARG A 461 -26.96 -28.97 12.11
CA ARG A 461 -25.83 -29.92 12.12
C ARG A 461 -26.10 -31.22 11.37
N ALA A 462 -27.33 -31.41 10.89
CA ALA A 462 -27.72 -32.51 10.03
C ALA A 462 -28.55 -31.99 8.86
N VAL A 463 -28.19 -32.39 7.64
CA VAL A 463 -28.88 -32.01 6.39
C VAL A 463 -29.01 -33.21 5.46
N SER A 464 -30.00 -33.19 4.59
CA SER A 464 -30.06 -34.15 3.47
C SER A 464 -28.98 -33.81 2.43
N GLN A 465 -28.69 -34.74 1.53
CA GLN A 465 -27.73 -34.52 0.42
C GLN A 465 -28.08 -33.34 -0.51
N THR A 466 -29.32 -32.84 -0.44
CA THR A 466 -29.83 -31.71 -1.21
C THR A 466 -30.34 -30.57 -0.32
N GLY A 467 -30.05 -30.62 0.98
CA GLY A 467 -30.45 -29.59 1.93
C GLY A 467 -29.49 -28.40 1.95
N SER A 468 -29.77 -27.43 2.82
CA SER A 468 -28.87 -26.30 3.09
C SER A 468 -28.48 -26.20 4.56
N TYR A 469 -27.29 -25.65 4.81
CA TYR A 469 -26.84 -25.27 6.15
C TYR A 469 -26.20 -23.88 6.15
N GLN A 470 -26.26 -23.21 7.28
CA GLN A 470 -25.56 -21.96 7.54
C GLN A 470 -24.22 -22.26 8.19
N LEU A 471 -23.16 -21.63 7.69
CA LEU A 471 -21.88 -21.52 8.37
C LEU A 471 -21.76 -20.11 8.93
N ARG A 472 -21.43 -19.99 10.22
CA ARG A 472 -21.05 -18.71 10.85
C ARG A 472 -19.60 -18.72 11.25
N ALA A 473 -18.90 -17.61 11.03
CA ALA A 473 -17.49 -17.45 11.36
C ALA A 473 -17.23 -16.08 11.99
N ARG A 474 -16.60 -16.07 13.16
CA ARG A 474 -16.16 -14.86 13.86
C ARG A 474 -14.75 -15.00 14.38
N SER A 475 -14.04 -13.90 14.51
CA SER A 475 -12.71 -13.88 15.09
C SER A 475 -12.78 -14.17 16.60
N GLN A 476 -11.89 -15.02 17.13
CA GLN A 476 -12.03 -15.58 18.48
C GLN A 476 -11.93 -14.53 19.60
N SER A 477 -10.96 -13.61 19.54
CA SER A 477 -10.71 -12.64 20.61
C SER A 477 -11.49 -11.35 20.41
N SER A 478 -11.56 -10.84 19.18
CA SER A 478 -12.31 -9.59 18.90
C SER A 478 -13.82 -9.79 18.74
N GLY A 479 -14.29 -11.03 18.52
CA GLY A 479 -15.69 -11.34 18.25
C GLY A 479 -16.21 -10.81 16.91
N GLN A 480 -15.35 -10.21 16.07
CA GLN A 480 -15.75 -9.58 14.82
C GLN A 480 -16.21 -10.61 13.79
N PRO A 481 -17.27 -10.33 13.03
CA PRO A 481 -17.72 -11.22 11.97
C PRO A 481 -16.68 -11.26 10.84
N TYR A 482 -16.36 -12.47 10.36
CA TYR A 482 -15.36 -12.66 9.31
C TYR A 482 -15.97 -12.43 7.91
N THR A 483 -15.21 -11.78 7.02
CA THR A 483 -15.58 -11.61 5.61
C THR A 483 -14.44 -12.07 4.69
N GLY A 484 -14.68 -13.11 3.89
CA GLY A 484 -13.69 -13.67 2.97
C GLY A 484 -13.89 -15.15 2.65
N LYS A 485 -12.90 -15.73 1.96
CA LYS A 485 -12.86 -17.16 1.61
C LYS A 485 -12.24 -17.98 2.74
N LEU A 486 -12.70 -19.23 2.87
CA LEU A 486 -12.17 -20.18 3.85
C LEU A 486 -11.48 -21.36 3.16
N GLU A 487 -10.39 -21.82 3.76
CA GLU A 487 -9.81 -23.14 3.53
C GLU A 487 -10.35 -24.10 4.58
N VAL A 488 -10.62 -25.33 4.18
CA VAL A 488 -11.14 -26.37 5.07
C VAL A 488 -10.20 -27.58 5.10
N LYS A 489 -10.00 -28.16 6.28
CA LYS A 489 -9.60 -29.56 6.43
C LYS A 489 -10.83 -30.37 6.77
N VAL A 490 -11.05 -31.47 6.05
CA VAL A 490 -12.22 -32.34 6.28
C VAL A 490 -11.81 -33.81 6.41
N CYS A 491 -12.56 -34.54 7.22
CA CYS A 491 -12.64 -36.00 7.21
C CYS A 491 -14.11 -36.43 7.12
N ILE A 492 -14.38 -37.48 6.33
CA ILE A 492 -15.71 -38.06 6.11
C ILE A 492 -15.71 -39.49 6.64
N SER A 493 -16.55 -39.77 7.63
CA SER A 493 -16.63 -41.08 8.30
C SER A 493 -17.98 -41.21 9.00
N ASP A 494 -18.41 -42.40 9.40
CA ASP A 494 -19.55 -42.56 10.33
C ASP A 494 -19.13 -42.46 11.80
N GLN A 495 -17.82 -42.45 12.05
CA GLN A 495 -17.18 -42.30 13.36
C GLN A 495 -16.30 -41.05 13.39
N VAL A 496 -15.99 -40.57 14.59
CA VAL A 496 -15.03 -39.48 14.80
C VAL A 496 -13.67 -39.83 14.18
N CYS A 497 -13.15 -38.93 13.36
CA CYS A 497 -11.89 -38.98 12.66
C CYS A 497 -11.23 -37.59 12.61
N THR A 498 -9.92 -37.57 12.36
CA THR A 498 -9.16 -36.31 12.30
C THR A 498 -9.20 -35.71 10.90
N PRO A 499 -9.54 -34.41 10.74
CA PRO A 499 -9.51 -33.74 9.45
C PRO A 499 -8.11 -33.66 8.85
N THR A 500 -7.88 -34.27 7.68
CA THR A 500 -6.57 -34.28 7.00
C THR A 500 -6.59 -33.70 5.59
N ASN A 501 -7.72 -33.78 4.88
CA ASN A 501 -7.82 -33.35 3.49
C ASN A 501 -8.07 -31.85 3.41
N GLN A 502 -7.08 -31.11 2.92
CA GLN A 502 -7.07 -29.65 2.87
C GLN A 502 -7.36 -29.13 1.46
N PHE A 503 -8.29 -28.18 1.35
CA PHE A 503 -8.58 -27.48 0.10
C PHE A 503 -9.36 -26.18 0.37
N VAL A 504 -9.33 -25.23 -0.58
CA VAL A 504 -10.19 -24.03 -0.54
C VAL A 504 -11.64 -24.48 -0.63
N TRP A 505 -12.46 -24.11 0.37
CA TRP A 505 -13.79 -24.64 0.57
C TRP A 505 -14.73 -24.24 -0.58
N PRO A 506 -15.15 -25.19 -1.45
CA PRO A 506 -15.88 -24.87 -2.65
C PRO A 506 -17.40 -24.97 -2.45
N ASP A 507 -18.14 -24.26 -3.28
CA ASP A 507 -19.55 -24.47 -3.53
C ASP A 507 -19.79 -25.71 -4.40
N VAL A 508 -21.06 -25.97 -4.70
CA VAL A 508 -21.50 -27.07 -5.58
C VAL A 508 -21.02 -26.93 -7.03
N HIS A 509 -20.54 -25.77 -7.44
CA HIS A 509 -19.99 -25.50 -8.78
C HIS A 509 -18.45 -25.52 -8.81
N GLY A 510 -17.80 -25.79 -7.67
CA GLY A 510 -16.34 -25.79 -7.54
C GLY A 510 -15.74 -24.40 -7.35
N GLN A 511 -16.54 -23.36 -7.17
CA GLN A 511 -16.10 -22.00 -6.86
C GLN A 511 -15.89 -21.83 -5.36
N ALA A 512 -14.96 -20.98 -4.93
CA ALA A 512 -14.73 -20.78 -3.50
C ALA A 512 -15.94 -20.12 -2.81
N ASN A 513 -16.45 -20.72 -1.73
CA ASN A 513 -17.49 -20.09 -0.91
C ASN A 513 -16.99 -18.78 -0.29
N TRP A 514 -17.88 -17.78 -0.27
CA TRP A 514 -17.60 -16.46 0.31
C TRP A 514 -18.44 -16.21 1.56
N VAL A 515 -17.78 -16.12 2.71
CA VAL A 515 -18.43 -15.70 3.95
C VAL A 515 -18.58 -14.18 3.94
N GLN A 516 -19.82 -13.70 4.11
CA GLN A 516 -20.13 -12.28 4.14
C GLN A 516 -20.63 -11.90 5.53
N ASP A 517 -19.97 -10.94 6.18
CA ASP A 517 -20.36 -10.43 7.50
C ASP A 517 -20.60 -11.55 8.53
N GLY A 518 -19.72 -12.55 8.51
CA GLY A 518 -19.69 -13.65 9.45
C GLY A 518 -20.65 -14.80 9.14
N GLY A 519 -21.36 -14.79 8.00
CA GLY A 519 -22.29 -15.85 7.64
C GLY A 519 -22.28 -16.21 6.15
N ILE A 520 -22.66 -17.45 5.84
CA ILE A 520 -23.02 -17.91 4.50
C ILE A 520 -24.06 -19.04 4.63
N GLU A 521 -25.03 -19.07 3.72
CA GLU A 521 -25.89 -20.24 3.51
C GLU A 521 -25.33 -21.08 2.36
N VAL A 522 -25.16 -22.37 2.62
CA VAL A 522 -24.56 -23.35 1.71
C VAL A 522 -25.65 -24.31 1.27
N ASP A 523 -26.05 -24.20 0.01
CA ASP A 523 -27.01 -25.11 -0.62
C ASP A 523 -26.29 -26.28 -1.29
N LEU A 524 -26.70 -27.51 -0.96
CA LEU A 524 -26.13 -28.75 -1.50
C LEU A 524 -26.87 -29.26 -2.74
N SER A 525 -27.93 -28.59 -3.19
CA SER A 525 -28.81 -29.05 -4.29
C SER A 525 -28.18 -29.02 -5.70
N GLY A 526 -27.01 -28.39 -5.87
CA GLY A 526 -26.43 -27.99 -7.17
C GLY A 526 -25.79 -29.07 -8.08
N GLY A 527 -26.26 -30.32 -8.04
CA GLY A 527 -26.03 -31.30 -9.12
C GLY A 527 -24.88 -32.31 -8.94
N TYR A 528 -24.06 -32.19 -7.89
CA TYR A 528 -23.15 -33.26 -7.47
C TYR A 528 -23.69 -33.99 -6.25
N THR A 529 -23.69 -35.32 -6.27
CA THR A 529 -24.07 -36.11 -5.10
C THR A 529 -23.01 -35.97 -4.01
N VAL A 530 -23.28 -35.13 -3.01
CA VAL A 530 -22.43 -34.97 -1.83
C VAL A 530 -22.42 -36.27 -1.04
N GLN A 531 -21.25 -36.85 -0.79
CA GLN A 531 -21.14 -38.12 -0.06
C GLN A 531 -21.80 -38.02 1.34
N PRO A 532 -22.72 -38.94 1.69
CA PRO A 532 -23.30 -39.03 3.04
C PRO A 532 -22.24 -39.38 4.10
N GLY A 533 -22.55 -39.08 5.36
CA GLY A 533 -21.71 -39.39 6.50
C GLY A 533 -21.49 -38.18 7.41
N LEU A 534 -20.78 -38.40 8.52
CA LEU A 534 -20.33 -37.33 9.41
C LEU A 534 -19.08 -36.67 8.82
N ARG A 535 -19.15 -35.36 8.68
CA ARG A 535 -18.04 -34.51 8.21
C ARG A 535 -17.48 -33.75 9.39
N GLN A 536 -16.26 -34.07 9.78
CA GLN A 536 -15.52 -33.25 10.74
C GLN A 536 -14.62 -32.28 10.02
N MET A 537 -14.72 -31.02 10.40
CA MET A 537 -14.12 -29.91 9.67
C MET A 537 -13.44 -28.92 10.62
N VAL A 538 -12.31 -28.39 10.19
CA VAL A 538 -11.71 -27.17 10.74
C VAL A 538 -11.46 -26.20 9.59
N PHE A 539 -11.63 -24.92 9.85
CA PHE A 539 -11.53 -23.87 8.84
C PHE A 539 -10.42 -22.88 9.17
N ARG A 540 -9.88 -22.21 8.16
CA ARG A 540 -9.06 -21.00 8.34
C ARG A 540 -9.29 -20.02 7.20
N PRO A 541 -9.05 -18.73 7.38
CA PRO A 541 -9.08 -17.77 6.27
C PRO A 541 -8.06 -18.12 5.18
N VAL A 542 -8.43 -17.86 3.92
CA VAL A 542 -7.52 -17.92 2.79
C VAL A 542 -6.71 -16.63 2.72
N ILE A 543 -5.38 -16.75 2.67
CA ILE A 543 -4.52 -15.65 2.24
C ILE A 543 -4.53 -15.65 0.71
N GLU A 544 -4.99 -14.56 0.10
CA GLU A 544 -5.00 -14.41 -1.35
C GLU A 544 -3.56 -14.48 -1.90
N ARG A 545 -3.39 -15.25 -2.97
CA ARG A 545 -2.12 -15.47 -3.66
C ARG A 545 -2.32 -15.23 -5.14
N LEU A 546 -1.25 -14.83 -5.83
CA LEU A 546 -1.22 -14.85 -7.28
C LEU A 546 -0.79 -16.24 -7.73
N ASP A 547 -1.75 -17.00 -8.28
CA ASP A 547 -1.48 -18.32 -8.85
C ASP A 547 -0.56 -18.23 -10.08
N GLN A 548 -0.65 -17.11 -10.81
CA GLN A 548 0.32 -16.68 -11.82
C GLN A 548 0.65 -15.20 -11.60
N PRO A 549 1.91 -14.79 -11.72
CA PRO A 549 2.26 -13.40 -11.54
C PRO A 549 1.74 -12.58 -12.74
N ASP A 550 0.85 -11.62 -12.50
CA ASP A 550 0.35 -10.73 -13.58
C ASP A 550 1.47 -9.87 -14.21
N ILE A 551 2.65 -9.83 -13.57
CA ILE A 551 3.83 -9.11 -14.01
C ILE A 551 5.07 -9.99 -13.93
N THR A 552 5.93 -9.92 -14.94
CA THR A 552 7.21 -10.62 -14.91
C THR A 552 8.07 -10.15 -13.75
N GLY A 553 8.58 -11.10 -12.96
CA GLY A 553 9.48 -10.82 -11.84
C GLY A 553 8.80 -10.70 -10.47
N GLU A 554 7.46 -10.75 -10.40
CA GLU A 554 6.76 -10.96 -9.12
C GLU A 554 6.72 -12.46 -8.79
N VAL A 555 7.11 -12.82 -7.58
CA VAL A 555 7.02 -14.19 -7.08
C VAL A 555 6.54 -14.14 -5.63
N SER A 556 5.53 -14.92 -5.29
CA SER A 556 5.15 -15.09 -3.88
C SER A 556 6.27 -15.81 -3.12
N VAL A 557 6.74 -15.24 -2.01
CA VAL A 557 7.94 -15.72 -1.30
C VAL A 557 7.69 -16.18 0.12
N THR A 558 6.55 -15.84 0.73
CA THR A 558 6.13 -16.40 2.02
C THR A 558 5.08 -17.49 1.81
N ARG A 559 5.05 -18.46 2.73
CA ARG A 559 3.91 -19.37 2.93
C ARG A 559 3.40 -19.14 4.34
N THR A 560 2.75 -18.01 4.53
CA THR A 560 2.12 -17.68 5.80
C THR A 560 0.91 -18.58 5.95
N GLU A 561 0.78 -19.20 7.12
CA GLU A 561 -0.38 -20.01 7.47
C GLU A 561 -1.14 -19.34 8.60
N LEU A 562 -2.41 -19.06 8.37
CA LEU A 562 -3.31 -18.56 9.41
C LEU A 562 -3.76 -19.71 10.32
N PRO A 563 -4.11 -19.41 11.58
CA PRO A 563 -4.55 -20.42 12.54
C PRO A 563 -5.85 -21.11 12.12
N TRP A 564 -5.97 -22.40 12.46
CA TRP A 564 -7.20 -23.18 12.30
C TRP A 564 -8.23 -22.82 13.37
N SER A 565 -9.50 -22.92 13.02
CA SER A 565 -10.65 -22.73 13.90
C SER A 565 -10.83 -23.88 14.89
N ASN A 566 -11.85 -23.78 15.75
CA ASN A 566 -12.41 -24.95 16.42
C ASN A 566 -12.93 -25.99 15.40
N GLU A 567 -12.98 -27.25 15.83
CA GLU A 567 -13.61 -28.32 15.06
C GLU A 567 -15.14 -28.16 15.07
N VAL A 568 -15.76 -28.40 13.92
CA VAL A 568 -17.21 -28.48 13.73
C VAL A 568 -17.57 -29.75 13.00
N SER A 569 -18.82 -30.19 13.17
CA SER A 569 -19.33 -31.41 12.56
C SER A 569 -20.63 -31.16 11.82
N LEU A 570 -20.78 -31.78 10.64
CA LEU A 570 -22.01 -31.77 9.83
C LEU A 570 -22.32 -33.20 9.38
N ARG A 571 -23.51 -33.69 9.70
CA ARG A 571 -24.01 -34.97 9.19
C ARG A 571 -24.80 -34.76 7.90
N ILE A 572 -24.46 -35.52 6.87
CA ILE A 572 -25.21 -35.54 5.60
C ILE A 572 -25.90 -36.90 5.43
N THR A 573 -27.22 -36.88 5.21
CA THR A 573 -28.07 -38.08 5.10
C THR A 573 -28.62 -38.29 3.69
N GLN A 574 -28.79 -39.56 3.26
CA GLN A 574 -29.40 -39.90 1.96
C GLN A 574 -30.90 -39.58 1.86
N GLY A 575 -31.56 -39.28 2.98
CA GLY A 575 -32.95 -38.84 3.05
C GLY A 575 -33.08 -37.63 3.99
N GLU A 576 -34.33 -37.26 4.32
CA GLU A 576 -34.59 -36.18 5.28
C GLU A 576 -33.90 -36.46 6.63
N PRO A 577 -33.29 -35.44 7.26
CA PRO A 577 -32.76 -35.57 8.61
C PRO A 577 -33.83 -36.06 9.59
N VAL A 578 -33.39 -36.73 10.66
CA VAL A 578 -34.31 -37.07 11.76
C VAL A 578 -34.82 -35.76 12.37
N ALA A 579 -36.13 -35.54 12.35
CA ALA A 579 -36.72 -34.33 12.92
C ALA A 579 -36.36 -34.22 14.40
N ASN A 580 -35.91 -33.04 14.85
CA ASN A 580 -35.46 -32.73 16.21
C ASN A 580 -34.11 -33.34 16.65
N ASP A 581 -33.33 -33.94 15.74
CA ASP A 581 -31.91 -34.27 15.98
C ASP A 581 -31.06 -33.01 15.79
N VAL A 582 -30.90 -32.26 16.87
CA VAL A 582 -30.21 -30.95 16.91
C VAL A 582 -28.71 -31.13 16.90
N ASN A 583 -28.22 -32.19 17.53
CA ASN A 583 -26.80 -32.44 17.66
C ASN A 583 -26.23 -33.15 16.42
N GLY A 584 -27.09 -33.76 15.59
CA GLY A 584 -26.77 -34.38 14.33
C GLY A 584 -26.15 -35.78 14.47
N ASP A 585 -26.39 -36.51 15.55
CA ASP A 585 -25.89 -37.87 15.76
C ASP A 585 -26.81 -38.97 15.18
N GLY A 586 -27.96 -38.59 14.63
CA GLY A 586 -28.95 -39.47 14.03
C GLY A 586 -29.97 -40.02 15.03
N VAL A 587 -29.94 -39.58 16.29
CA VAL A 587 -30.84 -40.05 17.35
C VAL A 587 -31.40 -38.83 18.09
N VAL A 588 -32.72 -38.80 18.31
CA VAL A 588 -33.32 -37.78 19.20
C VAL A 588 -33.17 -38.27 20.64
N ASP A 589 -32.29 -37.66 21.41
CA ASP A 589 -32.04 -37.97 22.81
C ASP A 589 -31.80 -36.71 23.68
N PHE A 590 -31.47 -36.90 24.96
CA PHE A 590 -31.24 -35.78 25.89
C PHE A 590 -30.08 -34.85 25.46
N ARG A 591 -29.15 -35.32 24.64
CA ARG A 591 -28.04 -34.53 24.12
C ARG A 591 -28.53 -33.46 23.16
N ASP A 592 -29.62 -33.68 22.44
CA ASP A 592 -30.26 -32.65 21.60
C ASP A 592 -30.79 -31.49 22.42
N ILE A 593 -31.46 -31.78 23.54
CA ILE A 593 -31.96 -30.75 24.46
C ILE A 593 -30.79 -29.97 25.06
N ARG A 594 -29.74 -30.65 25.50
CA ARG A 594 -28.53 -30.00 26.01
C ARG A 594 -27.88 -29.11 24.96
N GLN A 595 -27.86 -29.55 23.70
CA GLN A 595 -27.28 -28.80 22.59
C GLN A 595 -28.10 -27.55 22.26
N MET A 596 -29.44 -27.65 22.25
CA MET A 596 -30.33 -26.47 22.10
C MET A 596 -30.04 -25.41 23.16
N VAL A 597 -29.85 -25.81 24.43
CA VAL A 597 -29.55 -24.88 25.54
C VAL A 597 -28.19 -24.19 25.35
N ILE A 598 -27.15 -24.93 24.96
CA ILE A 598 -25.83 -24.37 24.69
C ILE A 598 -25.90 -23.39 23.50
N GLU A 599 -26.68 -23.71 22.48
CA GLU A 599 -26.78 -22.90 21.28
C GLU A 599 -27.59 -21.61 21.49
N PHE A 600 -28.58 -21.64 22.38
CA PHE A 600 -29.33 -20.45 22.81
C PHE A 600 -28.40 -19.39 23.44
N ASP A 601 -27.44 -19.82 24.26
CA ASP A 601 -26.45 -18.95 24.90
C ASP A 601 -25.43 -18.36 23.90
N THR A 602 -25.14 -19.07 22.80
CA THR A 602 -24.14 -18.62 21.81
C THR A 602 -24.68 -17.76 20.67
N ASN A 603 -25.99 -17.81 20.39
CA ASN A 603 -26.62 -17.14 19.25
C ASN A 603 -27.37 -15.84 19.62
N ASP A 604 -27.68 -15.59 20.89
CA ASP A 604 -28.58 -14.51 21.30
C ASP A 604 -27.98 -13.61 22.39
N ASN A 605 -27.02 -12.76 22.00
CA ASN A 605 -26.34 -11.81 22.89
C ASN A 605 -27.23 -10.61 23.34
N GLN A 606 -28.55 -10.61 23.13
CA GLN A 606 -29.42 -9.44 23.37
C GLN A 606 -30.65 -9.66 24.26
N LEU A 607 -30.86 -10.83 24.87
CA LEU A 607 -31.96 -11.02 25.82
C LEU A 607 -31.45 -11.12 27.26
N ASP A 608 -31.91 -10.18 28.08
CA ASP A 608 -31.68 -10.11 29.53
C ASP A 608 -32.11 -11.44 30.19
N LEU A 609 -31.12 -12.23 30.62
CA LEU A 609 -31.31 -13.50 31.33
C LEU A 609 -31.86 -13.32 32.75
N ASN A 610 -32.00 -12.08 33.24
CA ASN A 610 -32.55 -11.82 34.57
C ASN A 610 -34.08 -11.63 34.55
N GLY A 611 -34.78 -12.75 34.44
CA GLY A 611 -36.09 -12.90 35.08
C GLY A 611 -37.30 -12.74 34.18
N SER A 612 -37.62 -13.80 33.42
CA SER A 612 -38.98 -14.33 33.13
C SER A 612 -39.01 -15.21 31.87
N GLY A 613 -38.08 -15.03 30.93
CA GLY A 613 -38.13 -15.67 29.61
C GLY A 613 -37.83 -17.18 29.55
N LEU A 614 -37.09 -17.74 30.52
CA LEU A 614 -36.75 -19.17 30.52
C LEU A 614 -37.96 -20.08 30.80
N VAL A 615 -39.04 -19.56 31.38
CA VAL A 615 -40.23 -20.37 31.72
C VAL A 615 -41.27 -20.35 30.58
N GLU A 616 -41.22 -19.37 29.67
CA GLU A 616 -42.18 -19.27 28.56
C GLU A 616 -41.73 -20.00 27.28
N ILE A 617 -40.43 -20.23 27.09
CA ILE A 617 -39.88 -20.88 25.87
C ILE A 617 -39.86 -22.42 25.99
N PHE A 618 -39.75 -22.96 27.20
CA PHE A 618 -39.91 -24.39 27.42
C PHE A 618 -41.39 -24.71 27.59
N ASP A 619 -42.07 -25.07 26.50
CA ASP A 619 -43.29 -25.87 26.63
C ASP A 619 -42.89 -27.19 27.31
N PHE A 620 -43.13 -27.25 28.62
CA PHE A 620 -42.76 -28.38 29.47
C PHE A 620 -43.39 -29.69 28.95
N ASN A 621 -44.44 -29.61 28.12
CA ASN A 621 -45.02 -30.77 27.44
C ASN A 621 -44.11 -31.36 26.37
N ALA A 622 -43.30 -30.56 25.66
CA ALA A 622 -42.35 -31.05 24.66
C ALA A 622 -41.18 -31.81 25.32
N VAL A 623 -40.71 -31.34 26.48
CA VAL A 623 -39.69 -32.02 27.29
C VAL A 623 -40.22 -33.33 27.86
N VAL A 624 -41.49 -33.38 28.29
CA VAL A 624 -42.13 -34.60 28.79
C VAL A 624 -42.40 -35.61 27.67
N GLN A 625 -42.71 -35.16 26.45
CA GLN A 625 -42.87 -36.04 25.28
C GLN A 625 -41.54 -36.62 24.76
N ALA A 626 -40.42 -35.93 24.96
CA ALA A 626 -39.09 -36.47 24.63
C ALA A 626 -38.56 -37.49 25.67
N LEU A 627 -39.21 -37.60 26.83
CA LEU A 627 -38.83 -38.50 27.93
C LEU A 627 -39.70 -39.78 28.00
N TYR A 628 -40.65 -39.96 27.07
CA TYR A 628 -41.48 -41.16 26.87
C TYR A 628 -41.31 -41.67 25.44
#